data_AF-D1YXE2-F1
#
_entry.id   AF-D1YXE2-F1
#
_cell.length_a   1.000
_cell.length_b   1.000
_cell.length_c   1.000
_cell.angle_alpha   90.00
_cell.angle_beta   90.00
_cell.angle_gamma   90.00
#
_symmetry.space_group_name_H-M   'P 1'
#
loop_
_entity.id
_entity.type
_entity.pdbx_description
1 polymer ?
#
loop_
_entity_poly.entity_id
_entity_poly.type
_entity_poly.pdbx_seq_one_letter_code
_entity_poly.pdbx_strand_id
1 'polypeptide(L)' 'MFREAIIKLGGMALLLLGIALLAIGFLIANKQMQATGFIGGIIALALLYYNRAVESRKPPENEPDEKVPPAKL' A
#
# COMPACT_ATOMS: atom_id res chain seq x y z
N MET A 1 -11.85 6.70 1.46
CA MET A 1 -11.84 6.30 2.89
C MET A 1 -11.83 4.78 3.11
N PHE A 2 -12.96 4.05 2.99
CA PHE A 2 -13.01 2.61 3.36
C PHE A 2 -12.10 1.71 2.49
N ARG A 3 -12.05 1.95 1.18
CA ARG A 3 -11.22 1.20 0.22
C ARG A 3 -9.71 1.39 0.48
N GLU A 4 -9.28 2.61 0.81
CA GLU A 4 -7.87 2.91 1.15
C GLU A 4 -7.46 2.24 2.47
N ALA A 5 -8.35 2.24 3.47
CA ALA A 5 -8.12 1.56 4.74
C ALA A 5 -7.95 0.04 4.53
N ILE A 6 -8.79 -0.60 3.72
CA ILE A 6 -8.67 -2.03 3.41
C ILE A 6 -7.34 -2.34 2.71
N ILE A 7 -6.91 -1.52 1.76
CA ILE A 7 -5.65 -1.78 1.02
C ILE A 7 -4.44 -1.56 1.94
N LYS A 8 -4.46 -0.53 2.80
CA LYS A 8 -3.41 -0.32 3.81
C LYS A 8 -3.36 -1.49 4.80
N LEU A 9 -4.50 -1.93 5.33
CA LEU A 9 -4.59 -3.04 6.27
C LEU A 9 -4.15 -4.36 5.63
N GLY A 10 -4.61 -4.62 4.40
CA GLY A 10 -4.24 -5.80 3.61
C GLY A 10 -2.75 -5.83 3.26
N GLY A 11 -2.19 -4.70 2.83
CA GLY A 11 -0.75 -4.57 2.56
C GLY A 11 0.10 -4.78 3.81
N MET A 12 -0.33 -4.24 4.96
CA MET A 12 0.34 -4.43 6.25
C MET A 12 0.30 -5.89 6.70
N ALA A 13 -0.86 -6.55 6.56
CA ALA A 13 -1.01 -7.97 6.88
C ALA A 13 -0.14 -8.85 5.99
N LEU A 14 -0.08 -8.57 4.68
CA LEU A 14 0.77 -9.29 3.73
C LEU A 14 2.26 -9.12 4.06
N LEU A 15 2.66 -7.91 4.47
CA LEU A 15 4.03 -7.62 4.87
C LEU A 15 4.42 -8.42 6.13
N LEU A 16 3.56 -8.42 7.15
CA LEU A 16 3.77 -9.19 8.38
C LEU A 16 3.84 -10.69 8.09
N LEU A 17 2.97 -11.20 7.21
CA LEU A 17 2.98 -12.60 6.78
C LEU A 17 4.29 -12.95 6.05
N GLY A 18 4.77 -12.09 5.14
CA GLY A 18 6.03 -12.27 4.44
C GLY A 18 7.23 -12.32 5.38
N ILE A 19 7.29 -11.39 6.36
CA ILE A 19 8.33 -11.37 7.40
C ILE A 19 8.27 -12.62 8.27
N ALA A 20 7.07 -13.07 8.67
CA ALA A 20 6.91 -14.28 9.47
C ALA A 20 7.38 -15.54 8.72
N LEU A 21 7.01 -15.69 7.45
CA LEU A 21 7.47 -16.79 6.60
C LEU A 21 8.98 -16.78 6.40
N LEU A 22 9.57 -15.60 6.23
CA LEU A 22 11.01 -15.44 6.10
C LEU A 22 11.72 -15.83 7.41
N ALA A 23 11.25 -15.34 8.55
CA ALA A 23 11.81 -15.64 9.87
C ALA A 23 11.72 -17.14 10.19
N ILE A 24 10.56 -17.77 9.96
CA ILE A 24 10.39 -19.22 10.12
C ILE A 24 11.31 -19.96 9.14
N GLY A 25 11.38 -19.53 7.87
CA GLY A 25 12.27 -20.11 6.88
C GLY A 25 13.74 -20.08 7.29
N PHE A 26 14.18 -19.03 7.99
CA PHE A 26 15.52 -18.97 8.60
C PHE A 26 15.67 -19.97 9.75
N LEU A 27 14.69 -20.06 10.66
CA LEU A 27 14.73 -20.98 11.80
C LEU A 27 14.85 -22.46 11.38
N ILE A 28 14.16 -22.85 10.31
CA ILE A 28 14.17 -24.24 9.82
C ILE A 28 15.16 -24.48 8.67
N ALA A 29 16.02 -23.50 8.34
CA ALA A 29 16.96 -23.53 7.21
C ALA A 29 16.33 -23.92 5.86
N ASN A 30 15.04 -23.62 5.65
CA ASN A 30 14.32 -23.96 4.43
C ASN A 30 14.42 -22.82 3.41
N LYS A 31 15.21 -23.07 2.36
CA LYS A 31 15.45 -22.12 1.27
C LYS A 31 14.19 -21.72 0.51
N GLN A 32 13.21 -22.62 0.35
CA GLN A 32 11.96 -22.30 -0.33
C GLN A 32 11.14 -21.29 0.49
N MET A 33 10.97 -21.53 1.80
CA MET A 33 10.24 -20.61 2.67
C MET A 33 10.92 -19.24 2.80
N GLN A 34 12.26 -19.21 2.84
CA GLN A 34 13.01 -17.95 2.81
C GLN A 34 12.73 -17.17 1.53
N ALA A 35 12.77 -17.83 0.36
CA ALA A 35 12.48 -17.19 -0.92
C ALA A 35 11.02 -16.70 -1.00
N THR A 36 10.06 -17.51 -0.56
CA THR A 36 8.63 -17.14 -0.55
C THR A 36 8.38 -15.95 0.38
N GLY A 37 8.96 -15.95 1.59
CA GLY A 37 8.86 -14.83 2.52
C GLY A 37 9.49 -13.55 1.97
N PHE A 38 10.64 -13.67 1.30
CA PHE A 38 11.34 -12.53 0.70
C PHE A 38 10.56 -11.90 -0.45
N ILE A 39 10.12 -12.71 -1.41
CA ILE A 39 9.31 -12.25 -2.55
C ILE A 39 7.98 -11.67 -2.05
N GLY A 40 7.32 -12.33 -1.09
CA GLY A 40 6.09 -11.83 -0.47
C GLY A 40 6.28 -10.47 0.20
N GLY A 41 7.39 -10.28 0.92
CA GLY A 41 7.76 -9.00 1.51
C GLY A 41 7.96 -7.89 0.48
N ILE A 42 8.66 -8.17 -0.62
CA ILE A 42 8.85 -7.21 -1.73
C ILE A 42 7.51 -6.79 -2.35
N ILE A 43 6.63 -7.76 -2.63
CA ILE A 43 5.30 -7.48 -3.20
C ILE A 43 4.48 -6.61 -2.26
N ALA A 44 4.48 -6.92 -0.96
CA ALA A 44 3.76 -6.13 0.04
C ALA A 44 4.29 -4.69 0.12
N LEU A 45 5.61 -4.51 0.11
CA LEU A 45 6.26 -3.20 0.06
C LEU A 45 5.87 -2.42 -1.21
N ALA A 46 5.88 -3.08 -2.36
CA ALA A 46 5.51 -2.46 -3.63
C ALA A 46 4.04 -1.99 -3.63
N LEU A 47 3.13 -2.79 -3.08
CA LEU A 47 1.72 -2.43 -2.94
C LEU A 47 1.51 -1.24 -1.99
N LEU A 48 2.18 -1.25 -0.84
CA LEU A 48 2.12 -0.14 0.12
C LEU A 48 2.70 1.15 -0.47
N TYR A 49 3.83 1.04 -1.18
CA TYR A 49 4.47 2.18 -1.84
C TYR A 49 3.60 2.75 -2.96
N TYR A 50 3.04 1.90 -3.81
CA TYR A 50 2.18 2.33 -4.91
C TYR A 50 0.92 3.03 -4.38
N ASN A 51 0.29 2.46 -3.34
CA ASN A 51 -0.88 3.08 -2.73
C ASN A 51 -0.55 4.45 -2.13
N ARG A 52 0.61 4.58 -1.44
CA ARG A 52 1.10 5.87 -0.94
C ARG A 52 1.40 6.87 -2.06
N ALA A 53 2.02 6.43 -3.15
CA ALA A 53 2.34 7.29 -4.29
C ALA A 53 1.09 7.77 -5.04
N VAL A 54 0.05 6.93 -5.14
CA VAL A 54 -1.25 7.29 -5.71
C VAL A 54 -2.00 8.26 -4.79
N GLU A 55 -1.96 8.05 -3.48
CA GLU A 55 -2.56 8.96 -2.49
C GLU A 55 -1.95 10.36 -2.57
N SER A 56 -0.63 10.47 -2.77
CA SER A 56 0.06 11.77 -2.98
C SER A 56 -0.25 12.47 -4.31
N ARG A 57 -0.89 11.78 -5.27
CA ARG A 57 -1.27 12.34 -6.57
C ARG A 57 -2.75 12.72 -6.66
N LYS A 58 -3.55 12.44 -5.63
CA LYS A 58 -4.89 13.01 -5.56
C LYS A 58 -4.76 14.49 -5.20
N PRO A 59 -5.24 15.42 -6.06
CA PRO A 59 -5.33 16.81 -5.66
C PRO A 59 -6.20 16.91 -4.40
N PRO A 60 -5.89 17.81 -3.47
CA PRO A 60 -6.69 17.99 -2.26
C PRO A 60 -8.14 18.30 -2.67
N GLU A 61 -9.03 17.34 -2.43
CA GLU A 61 -10.47 17.46 -2.64
C GLU A 61 -11.05 18.32 -1.50
N ASN A 62 -10.61 19.58 -1.43
CA ASN A 62 -11.02 20.61 -0.46
C ASN A 62 -10.80 22.02 -1.05
N GLU A 63 -11.10 22.22 -2.33
CA GLU A 63 -11.42 23.57 -2.80
C GLU A 63 -12.95 23.69 -2.75
N PRO A 64 -13.52 24.41 -1.77
CA PRO A 64 -14.95 24.71 -1.80
C PRO A 64 -15.23 25.53 -3.04
N ASP A 65 -16.23 25.13 -3.82
CA ASP A 65 -16.84 25.84 -4.95
C ASP A 65 -16.73 27.37 -4.81
N GLU A 66 -15.64 27.97 -5.29
CA GLU A 66 -15.57 29.40 -5.47
C GLU A 66 -16.22 29.69 -6.82
N LYS A 67 -17.56 29.76 -6.73
CA LYS A 67 -18.51 30.40 -7.64
C LYS A 67 -17.84 31.10 -8.83
N VAL A 68 -17.93 30.47 -10.00
CA VAL A 68 -17.78 31.14 -11.29
C VAL A 68 -18.68 32.39 -11.28
N PRO A 69 -18.14 33.63 -11.32
CA PRO A 69 -18.99 34.77 -11.61
C PRO A 69 -19.37 34.69 -13.10
N PRO A 70 -20.64 34.85 -13.47
CA PRO A 70 -21.08 34.71 -14.84
C PRO A 70 -20.38 35.74 -15.73
N ALA A 71 -19.98 35.28 -16.91
CA ALA A 71 -19.40 36.07 -17.97
C ALA A 71 -20.21 37.35 -18.18
N LYS A 72 -19.54 38.51 -18.08
CA LYS A 72 -20.10 39.77 -18.54
C LYS A 72 -19.93 39.83 -20.06
N LEU A 73 -21.07 39.80 -20.75
CA LEU A 73 -21.25 40.29 -22.12
C LEU A 73 -21.00 41.79 -22.19
#